data_AF-X1AHV1-F1
#
_entry.id   AF-X1AHV1-F1
#
_cell.length_a   1.000
_cell.length_b   1.000
_cell.length_c   1.000
_cell.angle_alpha   90.00
_cell.angle_beta   90.00
_cell.angle_gamma   90.00
#
_symmetry.space_group_name_H-M   'P 1'
#
loop_
_entity.id
_entity.type
_entity.pdbx_description
1 polymer ?
#
loop_
_entity_poly.entity_id
_entity_poly.type
_entity_poly.pdbx_seq_one_letter_code
_entity_poly.pdbx_strand_id
1 'polypeptide(L)'
;MRDLSIPANGAYSLRLSADARLSSTDYLNDQIWELILGDTEPPSMALQTSYGLRAKKMMIFPGFSWGEKSVTNPQQYKEPPVVRTALSNYARLTLKPFDELEVTAEYWIPDSHTAAGRITVHHLGDEPHELFLRLFTVL
;
A
#
# COMPACT_ATOMS: atom_id res chain seq x y z
N MET A 1 -15.79 8.53 9.36
CA MET A 1 -14.36 8.18 9.40
C MET A 1 -13.56 9.46 9.28
N ARG A 2 -12.54 9.68 10.12
CA ARG A 2 -11.74 10.92 10.07
C ARG A 2 -10.81 10.88 8.87
N ASP A 3 -10.77 11.95 8.09
CA ASP A 3 -9.77 12.09 7.03
C ASP A 3 -8.48 12.64 7.62
N LEU A 4 -7.39 11.89 7.41
CA LEU A 4 -6.06 12.19 7.92
C LEU A 4 -5.22 12.88 6.84
N SER A 5 -4.10 13.48 7.26
CA SER A 5 -3.09 14.03 6.35
C SER A 5 -1.70 13.81 6.94
N ILE A 6 -1.35 12.54 7.15
CA ILE A 6 -0.04 12.16 7.72
C ILE A 6 0.91 11.84 6.56
N PRO A 7 2.03 12.58 6.40
CA PRO A 7 2.98 12.33 5.32
C PRO A 7 3.77 11.02 5.55
N ALA A 8 4.38 10.47 4.51
CA ALA A 8 5.15 9.22 4.59
C ALA A 8 6.29 9.24 5.63
N ASN A 9 6.89 10.40 5.92
CA ASN A 9 7.92 10.56 6.95
C ASN A 9 7.35 10.95 8.33
N GLY A 10 6.03 10.94 8.49
CA GLY A 10 5.36 11.22 9.76
C GLY A 10 5.51 10.11 10.78
N ALA A 11 5.11 10.38 12.03
CA ALA A 11 5.09 9.39 13.09
C ALA A 11 3.80 8.53 13.00
N TYR A 12 3.93 7.30 12.51
CA TYR A 12 2.85 6.33 12.47
C TYR A 12 3.42 4.89 12.44
N SER A 13 2.55 3.91 12.72
CA SER A 13 2.80 2.50 12.42
C SER A 13 1.52 1.92 11.84
N LEU A 14 1.57 1.45 10.59
CA LEU A 14 0.41 0.91 9.87
C LEU A 14 0.46 -0.61 9.91
N ARG A 15 0.01 -1.17 11.03
CA ARG A 15 -0.18 -2.62 11.17
C ARG A 15 -1.65 -2.95 10.94
N LEU A 16 -1.87 -3.86 10.01
CA LEU A 16 -3.19 -4.32 9.60
C LEU A 16 -3.35 -5.80 9.97
N SER A 17 -4.46 -6.14 10.62
CA SER A 17 -4.86 -7.52 10.92
C SER A 17 -6.37 -7.66 10.80
N ALA A 18 -6.89 -8.87 10.90
CA ALA A 18 -8.33 -9.08 10.86
C ALA A 18 -9.02 -8.38 12.04
N ASP A 19 -10.17 -7.73 11.79
CA ASP A 19 -10.97 -7.09 12.83
C ASP A 19 -12.03 -8.07 13.35
N ALA A 20 -11.84 -8.58 14.57
CA ALA A 20 -12.74 -9.55 15.21
C ALA A 20 -14.20 -9.08 15.35
N ARG A 21 -14.49 -7.79 15.15
CA ARG A 21 -15.87 -7.25 15.15
C ARG A 21 -16.56 -7.39 13.80
N LEU A 22 -15.79 -7.56 12.72
CA LEU A 22 -16.25 -7.53 11.33
C LEU A 22 -16.02 -8.85 10.60
N SER A 23 -15.16 -9.73 11.11
CA SER A 23 -14.88 -11.03 10.51
C SER A 23 -14.47 -12.09 11.53
N SER A 24 -14.44 -13.34 11.08
CA SER A 24 -13.90 -14.47 11.86
C SER A 24 -12.37 -14.41 11.90
N THR A 25 -11.81 -14.46 13.11
CA THR A 25 -10.36 -14.47 13.34
C THR A 25 -9.87 -15.86 13.76
N ASP A 26 -8.73 -16.28 13.21
CA ASP A 26 -7.99 -17.44 13.68
C ASP A 26 -6.88 -16.97 14.63
N TYR A 27 -7.14 -17.02 15.95
CA TYR A 27 -6.17 -16.55 16.94
C TYR A 27 -4.86 -17.35 16.98
N LEU A 28 -4.85 -18.58 16.46
CA LEU A 28 -3.64 -19.40 16.38
C LEU A 28 -2.84 -19.07 15.11
N ASN A 29 -3.45 -18.40 14.15
CA ASN A 29 -2.83 -18.11 12.86
C ASN A 29 -3.27 -16.77 12.21
N ASP A 30 -3.35 -15.71 13.01
CA ASP A 30 -3.69 -14.37 12.51
C ASP A 30 -2.48 -13.71 11.86
N GLN A 31 -2.54 -13.49 10.54
CA GLN A 31 -1.45 -12.82 9.83
C GLN A 31 -1.52 -11.32 10.05
N ILE A 32 -0.46 -10.77 10.64
CA ILE A 32 -0.27 -9.33 10.76
C ILE A 32 0.52 -8.85 9.56
N TRP A 33 -0.01 -7.82 8.91
CA TRP A 33 0.62 -7.12 7.81
C TRP A 33 1.07 -5.74 8.26
N GLU A 34 2.15 -5.24 7.68
CA GLU A 34 2.67 -3.90 7.92
C GLU A 34 2.79 -3.17 6.58
N LEU A 35 2.23 -1.96 6.50
CA LEU A 35 2.36 -1.11 5.34
C LEU A 35 3.53 -0.13 5.54
N ILE A 36 4.58 -0.30 4.74
CA ILE A 36 5.80 0.51 4.77
C ILE A 36 5.84 1.44 3.55
N LEU A 37 6.16 2.72 3.78
CA LEU A 37 6.13 3.76 2.74
C LEU A 37 7.55 4.20 2.34
N GLY A 38 8.37 3.28 1.83
CA GLY A 38 9.65 3.59 1.17
C GLY A 38 10.88 2.90 1.77
N ASP A 39 10.90 2.62 3.08
CA ASP A 39 12.05 2.00 3.77
C ASP A 39 12.05 0.47 3.65
N THR A 40 11.97 -0.01 2.41
CA THR A 40 11.99 -1.44 2.08
C THR A 40 13.14 -1.77 1.13
N GLU A 41 13.44 -3.06 0.99
CA GLU A 41 14.39 -3.57 0.00
C GLU A 41 13.68 -4.57 -0.94
N PRO A 42 13.42 -4.22 -2.21
CA PRO A 42 13.73 -2.94 -2.87
C PRO A 42 12.87 -1.77 -2.33
N PRO A 43 13.27 -0.49 -2.51
CA PRO A 43 12.49 0.66 -2.05
C PRO A 43 11.11 0.73 -2.71
N SER A 44 10.06 0.70 -1.90
CA SER A 44 8.68 0.60 -2.37
C SER A 44 7.64 1.01 -1.32
N MET A 45 6.41 1.30 -1.76
CA MET A 45 5.24 1.32 -0.89
C MET A 45 4.70 -0.11 -0.79
N ALA A 46 5.03 -0.82 0.29
CA ALA A 46 4.80 -2.26 0.38
C ALA A 46 3.94 -2.68 1.57
N LEU A 47 3.00 -3.58 1.29
CA LEU A 47 2.35 -4.38 2.31
C LEU A 47 3.20 -5.63 2.56
N GLN A 48 3.72 -5.79 3.77
CA GLN A 48 4.62 -6.88 4.12
C GLN A 48 4.18 -7.70 5.33
N THR A 49 4.65 -8.94 5.41
CA THR A 49 4.49 -9.81 6.58
C THR A 49 5.69 -10.75 6.71
N SER A 50 5.87 -11.34 7.91
CA SER A 50 6.78 -12.46 8.14
C SER A 50 6.03 -13.79 8.35
N TYR A 51 4.71 -13.78 8.19
CA TYR A 51 3.83 -14.90 8.53
C TYR A 51 4.05 -15.43 9.96
N GLY A 52 4.25 -14.52 10.92
CA GLY A 52 4.61 -14.89 12.29
C GLY A 52 6.00 -15.54 12.37
N LEU A 53 6.98 -14.96 11.66
CA LEU A 53 8.37 -15.44 11.54
C LEU A 53 8.53 -16.78 10.79
N ARG A 54 7.48 -17.31 10.16
CA ARG A 54 7.54 -18.51 9.31
C ARG A 54 8.20 -18.23 7.95
N ALA A 55 8.21 -16.97 7.52
CA ALA A 55 8.98 -16.48 6.40
C ALA A 55 9.91 -15.34 6.87
N LYS A 56 11.05 -15.19 6.20
CA LYS A 56 11.96 -14.07 6.46
C LYS A 56 11.28 -12.74 6.15
N LYS A 57 10.58 -12.67 5.00
CA LYS A 57 9.81 -11.52 4.54
C LYS A 57 8.91 -11.96 3.39
N MET A 58 7.69 -11.47 3.33
CA MET A 58 6.85 -11.47 2.14
C MET A 58 6.38 -10.04 1.96
N MET A 59 6.56 -9.46 0.78
CA MET A 59 6.10 -8.10 0.50
C MET A 59 5.46 -8.01 -0.87
N ILE A 60 4.37 -7.24 -0.95
CA ILE A 60 3.61 -6.96 -2.16
C ILE A 60 3.57 -5.44 -2.34
N PHE A 61 3.91 -4.94 -3.53
CA PHE A 61 3.94 -3.49 -3.80
C PHE A 61 3.62 -3.17 -5.26
N PRO A 62 2.96 -2.02 -5.53
CA PRO A 62 2.72 -1.56 -6.89
C PRO A 62 3.97 -0.88 -7.47
N GLY A 63 4.10 -0.94 -8.79
CA GLY A 63 4.95 -0.06 -9.57
C GLY A 63 4.19 0.55 -10.73
N PHE A 64 4.50 1.80 -11.03
CA PHE A 64 3.83 2.60 -12.05
C PHE A 64 4.81 2.92 -13.17
N SER A 65 4.41 2.71 -14.42
CA SER A 65 5.18 3.16 -15.58
C SER A 65 4.34 4.07 -16.48
N TRP A 66 4.94 5.19 -16.88
CA TRP A 66 4.37 6.23 -17.72
C TRP A 66 5.40 6.61 -18.78
N GLY A 67 5.13 6.29 -20.05
CA GLY A 67 6.14 6.36 -21.10
C GLY A 67 7.38 5.52 -20.75
N GLU A 68 8.57 6.10 -20.84
CA GLU A 68 9.84 5.42 -20.52
C GLU A 68 10.16 5.39 -19.02
N LYS A 69 9.42 6.13 -18.18
CA LYS A 69 9.72 6.25 -16.75
C LYS A 69 8.93 5.21 -15.96
N SER A 70 9.62 4.43 -15.14
CA SER A 70 9.01 3.48 -14.20
C SER A 70 9.47 3.77 -12.78
N VAL A 71 8.53 3.80 -11.83
CA VAL A 71 8.79 4.12 -10.42
C VAL A 71 8.13 3.11 -9.49
N THR A 72 8.92 2.58 -8.54
CA THR A 72 8.44 1.79 -7.39
C THR A 72 8.74 2.51 -6.08
N ASN A 73 9.87 3.22 -6.01
CA ASN A 73 10.31 3.96 -4.84
C ASN A 73 9.41 5.19 -4.61
N PRO A 74 8.70 5.29 -3.48
CA PRO A 74 7.84 6.42 -3.15
C PRO A 74 8.57 7.77 -3.08
N GLN A 75 9.89 7.77 -2.86
CA GLN A 75 10.71 8.99 -2.89
C GLN A 75 10.91 9.54 -4.31
N GLN A 76 10.64 8.74 -5.35
CA GLN A 76 10.71 9.15 -6.76
C GLN A 76 9.35 9.63 -7.30
N TYR A 77 8.29 9.54 -6.49
CA TYR A 77 6.97 10.03 -6.86
C TYR A 77 6.97 11.55 -6.91
N LYS A 78 6.06 12.11 -7.71
CA LYS A 78 5.87 13.56 -7.75
C LYS A 78 5.36 14.10 -6.42
N GLU A 79 4.39 13.43 -5.83
CA GLU A 79 3.98 13.64 -4.45
C GLU A 79 4.04 12.31 -3.68
N PRO A 80 4.73 12.27 -2.53
CA PRO A 80 4.86 11.05 -1.75
C PRO A 80 3.51 10.61 -1.18
N PRO A 81 3.36 9.32 -0.80
CA PRO A 81 2.12 8.83 -0.19
C PRO A 81 1.76 9.59 1.09
N VAL A 82 0.49 9.95 1.19
CA VAL A 82 -0.12 10.57 2.37
C VAL A 82 -1.17 9.63 2.92
N VAL A 83 -1.06 9.28 4.19
CA VAL A 83 -2.05 8.46 4.89
C VAL A 83 -3.31 9.30 5.12
N ARG A 84 -4.41 8.86 4.51
CA ARG A 84 -5.74 9.45 4.64
C ARG A 84 -6.61 8.72 5.64
N THR A 85 -6.36 7.43 5.84
CA THR A 85 -7.09 6.62 6.81
C THR A 85 -6.19 5.53 7.35
N ALA A 86 -6.26 5.30 8.67
CA ALA A 86 -5.61 4.18 9.35
C ALA A 86 -6.59 3.59 10.38
N LEU A 87 -6.94 2.31 10.18
CA LEU A 87 -7.74 1.48 11.07
C LEU A 87 -7.00 0.16 11.33
N SER A 88 -7.53 -0.68 12.23
CA SER A 88 -6.97 -2.00 12.55
C SER A 88 -6.88 -2.94 11.35
N ASN A 89 -7.85 -2.92 10.44
CA ASN A 89 -7.92 -3.83 9.30
C ASN A 89 -7.94 -3.12 7.95
N TYR A 90 -7.76 -1.79 7.92
CA TYR A 90 -7.88 -0.99 6.70
C TYR A 90 -6.96 0.23 6.73
N ALA A 91 -6.27 0.49 5.63
CA ALA A 91 -5.55 1.73 5.40
C ALA A 91 -5.84 2.29 4.01
N ARG A 92 -5.87 3.62 3.90
CA ARG A 92 -6.02 4.35 2.63
C ARG A 92 -4.98 5.44 2.52
N LEU A 93 -4.37 5.52 1.35
CA LEU A 93 -3.36 6.50 0.99
C LEU A 93 -3.70 7.16 -0.32
N THR A 94 -3.28 8.42 -0.46
CA THR A 94 -3.25 9.13 -1.74
C THR A 94 -1.81 9.44 -2.09
N LEU A 95 -1.44 9.28 -3.35
CA LEU A 95 -0.10 9.53 -3.86
C LEU A 95 -0.19 10.02 -5.31
N LYS A 96 0.88 10.67 -5.79
CA LYS A 96 1.04 11.01 -7.21
C LYS A 96 2.38 10.49 -7.74
N PRO A 97 2.41 9.31 -8.39
CA PRO A 97 3.63 8.81 -9.02
C PRO A 97 4.19 9.76 -10.10
N PHE A 98 3.29 10.43 -10.84
CA PHE A 98 3.59 11.38 -11.92
C PHE A 98 2.68 12.62 -11.80
N ASP A 99 3.00 13.71 -12.50
CA ASP A 99 2.29 15.01 -12.38
C ASP A 99 0.77 14.91 -12.64
N GLU A 100 0.38 14.15 -13.65
CA GLU A 100 -1.02 14.02 -14.08
C GLU A 100 -1.68 12.73 -13.59
N LEU A 101 -1.07 12.03 -12.63
CA LEU A 101 -1.54 10.74 -12.16
C LEU A 101 -1.83 10.73 -10.67
N GLU A 102 -3.12 10.86 -10.31
CA GLU A 102 -3.58 10.65 -8.95
C GLU A 102 -3.88 9.19 -8.69
N VAL A 103 -3.35 8.66 -7.61
CA VAL A 103 -3.58 7.28 -7.20
C VAL A 103 -4.08 7.23 -5.76
N THR A 104 -5.18 6.51 -5.58
CA THR A 104 -5.65 6.08 -4.26
C THR A 104 -5.33 4.61 -4.07
N ALA A 105 -4.54 4.31 -3.05
CA ALA A 105 -4.21 2.94 -2.66
C ALA A 105 -4.93 2.58 -1.36
N GLU A 106 -5.66 1.47 -1.38
CA GLU A 106 -6.39 0.92 -0.25
C GLU A 106 -5.91 -0.49 0.03
N TYR A 107 -5.73 -0.80 1.31
CA TYR A 107 -5.30 -2.12 1.79
C TYR A 107 -6.22 -2.53 2.93
N TRP A 108 -6.66 -3.80 2.92
CA TRP A 108 -7.47 -4.32 4.01
C TRP A 108 -7.29 -5.81 4.26
N ILE A 109 -7.57 -6.22 5.50
CA ILE A 109 -7.47 -7.60 5.96
C ILE A 109 -8.89 -8.09 6.26
N PRO A 110 -9.56 -8.76 5.30
CA PRO A 110 -10.92 -9.24 5.49
C PRO A 110 -11.01 -10.39 6.50
N ASP A 111 -9.98 -11.23 6.61
CA ASP A 111 -9.89 -12.33 7.57
C ASP A 111 -8.42 -12.62 7.91
N SER A 112 -8.18 -13.53 8.86
CA SER A 112 -6.84 -13.83 9.38
C SER A 112 -5.84 -14.33 8.35
N HIS A 113 -6.28 -14.81 7.18
CA HIS A 113 -5.43 -15.46 6.18
C HIS A 113 -5.39 -14.71 4.84
N THR A 114 -6.07 -13.58 4.73
CA THR A 114 -6.23 -12.86 3.47
C THR A 114 -5.78 -11.41 3.62
N ALA A 115 -4.93 -10.96 2.71
CA ALA A 115 -4.70 -9.55 2.46
C ALA A 115 -5.29 -9.15 1.12
N ALA A 116 -6.01 -8.04 1.10
CA ALA A 116 -6.64 -7.51 -0.09
C ALA A 116 -6.24 -6.04 -0.28
N GLY A 117 -6.40 -5.56 -1.51
CA GLY A 117 -6.10 -4.18 -1.84
C GLY A 117 -6.81 -3.72 -3.09
N ARG A 118 -6.86 -2.40 -3.25
CA ARG A 118 -7.42 -1.72 -4.42
C ARG A 118 -6.54 -0.55 -4.77
N ILE A 119 -6.20 -0.44 -6.06
CA ILE A 119 -5.50 0.71 -6.62
C ILE A 119 -6.49 1.38 -7.57
N THR A 120 -6.89 2.60 -7.22
CA THR A 120 -7.72 3.45 -8.10
C THR A 120 -6.82 4.51 -8.70
N VAL A 121 -6.83 4.60 -10.02
CA VAL A 121 -6.02 5.55 -10.78
C VAL A 121 -6.93 6.56 -11.45
N HIS A 122 -6.59 7.83 -11.30
CA HIS A 122 -7.25 8.94 -11.95
C HIS A 122 -6.23 9.73 -12.76
N HIS A 123 -6.42 9.74 -14.09
CA HIS A 123 -5.64 10.56 -14.98
C HIS A 123 -6.23 11.98 -15.03
N LEU A 124 -5.38 12.99 -14.83
CA LEU A 124 -5.76 14.40 -14.76
C LEU A 124 -5.46 15.19 -16.05
N GLY A 125 -4.69 14.63 -16.98
CA GLY A 125 -4.34 15.26 -18.24
C GLY A 125 -5.44 15.13 -19.29
N ASP A 126 -5.34 15.97 -20.32
CA ASP A 126 -6.28 16.00 -21.43
C ASP A 126 -5.92 15.01 -22.56
N GLU A 127 -4.65 14.58 -22.64
CA GLU A 127 -4.16 13.66 -23.66
C GLU A 127 -4.10 12.20 -23.16
N PRO A 128 -4.54 11.22 -23.97
CA PRO A 128 -4.45 9.82 -23.57
C PRO A 128 -3.00 9.36 -23.50
N HIS A 129 -2.66 8.64 -22.42
CA HIS A 129 -1.33 8.09 -22.18
C HIS A 129 -1.39 6.61 -21.83
N GLU A 130 -0.38 5.84 -22.26
CA GLU A 130 -0.23 4.45 -21.83
C GLU A 130 0.32 4.39 -20.40
N LEU A 131 -0.46 3.78 -19.51
CA LEU A 131 -0.10 3.50 -18.13
C LEU A 131 0.05 2.00 -17.92
N PHE A 132 1.18 1.59 -17.35
CA PHE A 132 1.36 0.24 -16.84
C PHE A 132 1.36 0.25 -15.31
N LEU A 133 0.39 -0.44 -14.72
CA LEU A 133 0.39 -0.80 -13.31
C LEU A 133 0.87 -2.25 -13.17
N ARG A 134 1.97 -2.45 -12.44
CA ARG A 134 2.49 -3.78 -12.13
C ARG A 134 2.43 -4.03 -10.63
N LEU A 135 2.12 -5.27 -10.26
CA LEU A 135 2.20 -5.72 -8.87
C LEU A 135 3.43 -6.62 -8.74
N PHE A 136 4.34 -6.24 -7.85
CA PHE A 136 5.55 -6.99 -7.56
C PHE A 136 5.41 -7.74 -6.25
N THR A 137 6.12 -8.86 -6.14
CA THR A 137 6.21 -9.65 -4.93
C THR A 137 7.67 -10.04 -4.66
N VAL A 138 8.06 -10.06 -3.40
CA VAL A 138 9.37 -10.57 -2.94
C VAL A 138 9.14 -11.47 -1.73
N LEU A 139 9.75 -12.65 -1.75
CA LEU A 139 9.74 -13.70 -0.71
C LEU A 139 11.15 -13.91 -0.15
#